data_AF-A0A972X1J6-F1
#
_entry.id   AF-A0A972X1J6-F1
#
_cell.length_a   1.000
_cell.length_b   1.000
_cell.length_c   1.000
_cell.angle_alpha   90.00
_cell.angle_beta   90.00
_cell.angle_gamma   90.00
#
_symmetry.space_group_name_H-M   'P 1'
#
loop_
_entity.id
_entity.type
_entity.pdbx_description
1 polymer ?
#
loop_
_entity_poly.entity_id
_entity_poly.type
_entity_poly.pdbx_seq_one_letter_code
_entity_poly.pdbx_strand_id
1 'polypeptide(L)'
;MTSIKSFLKSSVGKKFLVGITGLGLSGFVLIHMSGNLLMFFGPEMYNTYGHKLVTNPLIYGAEVGLVLMFLVHMGLALSLTLANRSARPIAPSLLASS
;
A
#
# COMPACT_ATOMS: atom_id res chain seq x y z
N MET A 1 28.29 -12.27 -4.01
CA MET A 1 27.40 -11.61 -3.03
C MET A 1 26.15 -11.06 -3.72
N THR A 2 25.22 -11.91 -4.17
CA THR A 2 24.09 -11.49 -5.05
C THR A 2 22.75 -12.17 -4.72
N SER A 3 22.51 -12.56 -3.47
CA SER A 3 21.28 -13.30 -3.10
C SER A 3 20.02 -12.41 -3.02
N ILE A 4 20.11 -11.20 -2.45
CA ILE A 4 18.92 -10.35 -2.22
C ILE A 4 18.40 -9.71 -3.51
N LYS A 5 19.29 -9.15 -4.35
CA LYS A 5 18.87 -8.53 -5.63
C LYS A 5 18.27 -9.54 -6.61
N SER A 6 18.77 -10.79 -6.60
CA SER A 6 18.22 -11.88 -7.41
C SER A 6 16.85 -12.31 -6.89
N PHE A 7 16.70 -12.48 -5.58
CA PHE A 7 15.42 -12.82 -4.94
C PHE A 7 14.35 -11.75 -5.17
N LEU A 8 14.68 -10.46 -5.03
CA LEU A 8 13.75 -9.35 -5.29
C LEU A 8 13.36 -9.21 -6.77
N LYS A 9 14.17 -9.70 -7.71
CA LYS A 9 13.81 -9.78 -9.13
C LYS A 9 12.93 -10.99 -9.47
N SER A 10 12.90 -12.01 -8.62
CA SER A 10 12.08 -13.21 -8.83
C SER A 10 10.57 -12.91 -8.73
N SER A 11 9.75 -13.76 -9.35
CA SER A 11 8.28 -13.65 -9.29
C SER A 11 7.76 -13.77 -7.84
N VAL A 12 8.43 -14.55 -7.00
CA VAL A 12 8.10 -14.74 -5.58
C VAL A 12 8.44 -13.48 -4.78
N GLY A 13 9.64 -12.94 -4.95
CA GLY A 13 10.08 -11.72 -4.24
C GLY A 13 9.21 -10.50 -4.58
N LYS A 14 8.80 -10.34 -5.83
CA LYS A 14 7.89 -9.25 -6.24
C LYS A 14 6.52 -9.37 -5.56
N LYS A 15 5.93 -10.57 -5.51
CA LYS A 15 4.65 -10.81 -4.82
C LYS A 15 4.75 -10.51 -3.33
N PHE A 16 5.85 -10.92 -2.70
CA PHE A 16 6.11 -10.64 -1.30
C PHE A 16 6.23 -9.14 -1.00
N LEU A 17 6.94 -8.38 -1.85
CA LEU A 17 7.04 -6.92 -1.72
C LEU A 17 5.68 -6.22 -1.89
N VAL A 18 4.86 -6.65 -2.85
CA VAL A 18 3.49 -6.14 -3.02
C VAL A 18 2.66 -6.40 -1.75
N GLY A 19 2.79 -7.59 -1.16
CA GLY A 19 2.12 -7.95 0.09
C GLY A 19 2.54 -7.07 1.27
N ILE A 20 3.84 -6.91 1.51
CA ILE A 20 4.34 -6.08 2.61
C ILE A 20 3.92 -4.61 2.46
N THR A 21 4.11 -4.06 1.26
CA THR A 21 3.73 -2.66 1.00
C THR A 21 2.23 -2.44 1.12
N GLY A 22 1.42 -3.41 0.67
CA GLY A 22 -0.04 -3.36 0.83
C GLY A 22 -0.49 -3.47 2.28
N LEU A 23 0.15 -4.34 3.08
CA LEU A 23 -0.12 -4.44 4.52
C LEU A 23 0.23 -3.15 5.26
N GLY A 24 1.36 -2.52 4.91
CA GLY A 24 1.74 -1.22 5.46
C GLY A 24 0.70 -0.13 5.18
N LEU A 25 0.25 -0.01 3.92
CA LEU A 25 -0.79 0.94 3.53
C LEU A 25 -2.14 0.63 4.21
N SER A 26 -2.49 -0.64 4.35
CA SER A 26 -3.72 -1.06 5.05
C SER A 26 -3.69 -0.65 6.52
N GLY A 27 -2.56 -0.88 7.20
CA GLY A 27 -2.36 -0.43 8.58
C GLY A 27 -2.47 1.08 8.73
N PHE A 28 -1.90 1.84 7.79
CA PHE A 28 -2.08 3.29 7.75
C PHE A 28 -3.55 3.70 7.62
N VAL A 29 -4.29 3.09 6.70
CA VAL A 29 -5.73 3.39 6.51
C VAL A 29 -6.53 3.11 7.78
N LEU A 30 -6.25 2.01 8.49
CA LEU A 30 -6.93 1.69 9.75
C LEU A 30 -6.68 2.74 10.83
N ILE A 31 -5.43 3.16 11.00
CA ILE A 31 -5.06 4.21 11.97
C ILE A 31 -5.67 5.56 11.57
N HIS A 32 -5.60 5.91 10.29
CA HIS A 32 -6.14 7.16 9.75
C HIS A 32 -7.67 7.23 9.93
N MET A 33 -8.39 6.15 9.62
CA MET A 33 -9.82 6.07 9.86
C MET A 33 -10.17 6.13 11.34
N SER A 34 -9.39 5.49 12.20
CA SER A 34 -9.59 5.58 13.66
C SER A 34 -9.47 7.02 14.17
N GLY A 35 -8.51 7.79 13.67
CA GLY A 35 -8.38 9.22 13.95
C GLY A 35 -9.57 10.04 13.44
N ASN A 36 -10.06 9.75 12.22
CA ASN A 36 -11.22 10.43 11.65
C ASN A 36 -12.53 10.09 12.39
N LEU A 37 -12.66 8.87 12.95
CA LEU A 37 -13.83 8.49 13.74
C LEU A 37 -13.98 9.33 15.01
N LEU A 38 -12.90 9.94 15.52
CA LEU A 38 -12.98 10.90 16.64
C LEU A 38 -13.91 12.08 16.34
N MET A 39 -14.16 12.39 15.06
CA MET A 39 -15.14 13.39 14.64
C MET A 39 -16.55 13.09 15.17
N PHE A 40 -16.94 11.82 15.29
CA PHE A 40 -18.24 11.42 15.82
C PHE A 40 -18.36 11.53 17.34
N PHE A 41 -17.23 11.61 18.05
CA PHE A 41 -17.18 11.73 19.51
C PHE A 41 -17.14 13.19 19.99
N GLY A 42 -17.11 14.15 19.06
CA GLY A 42 -17.19 15.58 19.34
C GLY A 42 -15.99 16.38 18.82
N PRO A 43 -16.19 17.68 18.59
CA PRO A 43 -15.17 18.55 17.99
C PRO A 43 -13.91 18.70 18.86
N GLU A 44 -14.04 18.64 20.19
CA GLU A 44 -12.90 18.76 21.10
C GLU A 44 -11.90 17.60 20.95
N MET A 45 -12.40 16.36 20.89
CA MET A 45 -11.58 15.15 20.75
C MET A 45 -10.85 15.12 19.41
N TYR A 46 -11.56 15.47 18.34
CA TYR A 46 -10.99 15.56 16.99
C TYR A 46 -9.91 16.66 16.91
N ASN A 47 -10.21 17.87 17.40
CA ASN A 47 -9.29 19.00 17.34
C ASN A 47 -8.04 18.78 18.20
N THR A 48 -8.19 18.17 19.38
CA THR A 48 -7.05 17.84 20.26
C THR A 48 -6.14 16.80 19.62
N TYR A 49 -6.71 15.77 18.99
CA TYR A 49 -5.95 14.78 18.25
C TYR A 49 -5.21 15.41 17.05
N GLY A 50 -5.91 16.22 16.25
CA GLY A 50 -5.33 16.95 15.12
C GLY A 50 -4.18 17.87 15.56
N HIS A 51 -4.34 18.63 16.64
CA HIS A 51 -3.28 19.48 17.17
C HIS A 51 -2.05 18.67 17.60
N LYS A 52 -2.23 17.53 18.26
CA LYS A 52 -1.11 16.65 18.65
C LYS A 52 -0.38 16.07 17.44
N LEU A 53 -1.10 15.76 16.36
CA LEU A 53 -0.46 15.28 15.12
C LEU A 53 0.33 16.37 14.42
N VAL A 54 -0.26 17.55 14.23
CA VAL A 54 0.39 18.64 13.46
C VAL A 54 1.57 19.26 14.22
N THR A 55 1.50 19.29 15.56
CA THR A 55 2.61 19.78 16.40
C THR A 55 3.80 18.82 16.38
N ASN A 56 3.59 17.55 15.97
CA ASN A 56 4.67 16.57 15.90
C ASN A 56 5.38 16.65 14.53
N PRO A 57 6.67 17.06 14.47
CA PRO A 57 7.39 17.17 13.21
C PRO A 57 7.58 15.83 12.48
N LEU A 58 7.37 14.69 13.17
CA LEU A 58 7.36 13.37 12.54
C LEU A 58 6.27 13.22 11.48
N ILE A 59 5.23 14.06 11.48
CA ILE A 59 4.13 13.98 10.51
C ILE A 59 4.61 14.21 9.08
N TYR A 60 5.57 15.12 8.86
CA TYR A 60 6.13 15.38 7.53
C TYR A 60 6.93 14.18 7.01
N GLY A 61 7.65 13.49 7.90
CA GLY A 61 8.35 12.25 7.56
C GLY A 61 7.37 11.13 7.22
N ALA A 62 6.29 11.00 7.99
CA ALA A 62 5.22 10.05 7.73
C ALA A 62 4.52 10.34 6.39
N GLU A 63 4.22 11.61 6.08
CA GLU A 63 3.61 12.05 4.84
C GLU A 63 4.45 11.66 3.62
N VAL A 64 5.73 12.06 3.59
CA VAL A 64 6.65 11.71 2.49
C VAL A 64 6.82 10.19 2.40
N GLY A 65 6.96 9.51 3.55
CA GLY A 65 7.08 8.05 3.62
C GLY A 65 5.86 7.33 3.05
N LEU A 66 4.65 7.82 3.34
CA LEU A 66 3.39 7.27 2.83
C LEU A 66 3.24 7.48 1.33
N VAL A 67 3.56 8.67 0.83
CA VAL A 67 3.55 8.95 -0.62
C VAL A 67 4.51 8.01 -1.34
N LEU A 68 5.73 7.86 -0.84
CA LEU A 68 6.71 6.94 -1.42
C LEU A 68 6.23 5.48 -1.36
N MET A 69 5.70 5.03 -0.22
CA MET A 69 5.18 3.67 -0.06
C MET A 69 4.02 3.40 -1.00
N PHE A 70 3.11 4.36 -1.17
CA PHE A 70 1.98 4.28 -2.08
C PHE A 70 2.43 4.17 -3.54
N LEU A 71 3.38 5.01 -3.98
CA LEU A 71 3.93 4.96 -5.33
C LEU A 71 4.64 3.63 -5.60
N VAL A 72 5.44 3.14 -4.64
CA VAL A 72 6.12 1.84 -4.75
C VAL A 72 5.12 0.70 -4.83
N HIS A 73 4.11 0.67 -3.95
CA HIS A 73 3.07 -0.34 -3.95
C HIS A 73 2.32 -0.36 -5.29
N MET A 74 1.89 0.81 -5.77
CA MET A 74 1.18 0.96 -7.04
C MET A 74 2.04 0.48 -8.21
N GLY A 75 3.30 0.91 -8.30
CA GLY A 75 4.19 0.50 -9.39
C GLY A 75 4.43 -1.01 -9.42
N LEU A 76 4.65 -1.64 -8.25
CA LEU A 76 4.83 -3.09 -8.14
C LEU A 76 3.55 -3.86 -8.47
N ALA A 77 2.40 -3.41 -7.96
CA ALA A 77 1.10 -4.02 -8.22
C ALA A 77 0.72 -3.94 -9.70
N LEU A 78 0.93 -2.78 -10.35
CA LEU A 78 0.71 -2.60 -11.79
C LEU A 78 1.64 -3.48 -12.61
N SER A 79 2.95 -3.48 -12.30
CA SER A 79 3.92 -4.31 -13.02
C SER A 79 3.58 -5.79 -12.94
N LEU A 80 3.19 -6.29 -11.76
CA LEU A 80 2.77 -7.67 -11.57
C LEU A 80 1.45 -7.98 -12.28
N THR A 81 0.50 -7.06 -12.27
CA THR A 81 -0.80 -7.21 -12.95
C THR A 81 -0.62 -7.30 -14.46
N LEU A 82 0.22 -6.43 -15.05
CA LEU A 82 0.57 -6.46 -16.46
C LEU A 82 1.33 -7.74 -16.84
N ALA A 83 2.31 -8.15 -16.02
CA ALA A 83 3.03 -9.41 -16.25
C ALA A 83 2.11 -10.63 -16.18
N ASN A 84 1.21 -10.70 -15.20
CA ASN A 84 0.21 -11.77 -15.09
C ASN A 84 -0.75 -11.78 -16.28
N ARG A 85 -1.14 -10.60 -16.79
CA ARG A 85 -2.02 -10.48 -17.96
C ARG A 85 -1.33 -10.93 -19.25
N SER A 86 -0.05 -10.60 -19.43
CA SER A 86 0.76 -11.03 -20.58
C SER A 86 1.08 -12.52 -20.56
N ALA A 87 1.13 -13.15 -19.38
CA ALA A 87 1.42 -14.57 -19.22
C ALA A 87 0.18 -15.48 -19.35
N ARG A 88 -1.02 -14.91 -19.56
CA ARG A 88 -2.25 -15.70 -19.76
C ARG A 88 -2.24 -16.35 -21.17
N PRO A 89 -2.24 -17.70 -21.28
CA PRO A 89 -2.23 -18.38 -22.59
C PRO A 89 -3.57 -18.35 -23.34
N ILE A 90 -4.67 -18.06 -22.63
CA ILE A 90 -6.04 -18.14 -23.15
C ILE A 90 -6.84 -16.93 -22.68
N ALA A 91 -7.54 -16.29 -23.62
CA ALA A 91 -8.48 -15.22 -23.31
C ALA A 91 -9.63 -15.78 -22.45
N PRO A 92 -10.06 -15.09 -21.37
CA PRO A 92 -11.15 -15.58 -20.52
C PRO A 92 -12.48 -15.82 -21.28
N SER A 93 -12.67 -15.21 -22.45
CA SER A 93 -13.80 -15.47 -23.34
C SER A 93 -13.81 -16.89 -23.94
N LEU A 94 -12.68 -17.60 -23.97
CA LEU A 94 -12.57 -18.96 -24.54
C LEU A 94 -12.84 -20.07 -23.51
N LEU A 95 -12.84 -19.75 -22.21
CA LEU A 95 -13.19 -20.69 -21.14
C LEU A 95 -14.68 -20.63 -20.78
N ALA A 96 -15.38 -19.56 -21.17
CA ALA A 96 -16.82 -19.38 -20.91
C ALA A 96 -17.71 -20.02 -22.01
N SER A 97 -17.09 -20.58 -23.06
CA SER A 97 -17.78 -21.14 -24.23
C SER A 97 -17.58 -22.66 -24.41
N SER A 98 -17.09 -23.37 -23.39
CA SER A 98 -16.85 -24.83 -23.38
C SER A 98 -17.52 -25.47 -22.17
#